data_AF-A0A139L3X5-F1
#
_entry.id   AF-A0A139L3X5-F1
#
_cell.length_a   1.000
_cell.length_b   1.000
_cell.length_c   1.000
_cell.angle_alpha   90.00
_cell.angle_beta   90.00
_cell.angle_gamma   90.00
#
_symmetry.space_group_name_H-M   'P 1'
#
loop_
_entity.id
_entity.type
_entity.pdbx_description
1 polymer ?
#
loop_
_entity_poly.entity_id
_entity_poly.type
_entity_poly.pdbx_seq_one_letter_code
_entity_poly.pdbx_strand_id
1 'polypeptide(L)'
;MKVASFFAGCGGLDLGFEQAGYEVIWANEFDEGIHETYQFNHPNTYLCKSDIRTLKAADIPDCDGFIGGPPCQSWSEGGKQLGLNDDRGRLFLDYIQLIKQKRPKFFIIENVQGMISDKHFKTFLSFLSSLECAGYVVSYSLLNAADYCIPQDRFRVFIVGFIKELNGAFKFPEPSQKPLVTLQKAIGDITEEPHLYDNERVNQEYEKWTNHDVFTGPFDTKFMARNRVRSWDEVSFTIQAQAKNCPLHPQAPVMKYVSPNQRIFLPGYEHLYRRLSVRECARIQSFPDKFRFSYTHIKEGYKMVGNAVPPRLARCLALSIKDALGSMNGKKEADVLVAYYKDEHQLRMTLRNKLYYVRTGFRRGALQMPIGATSPKYLLLHNCSNRYLYAMVEDHPKVMSGSELSHLGFAPSGNEYLTFKLKTAECINLECLNLADVKFRGNKRDIAIPYIANIQELF
;
A
#
# COMPACT_ATOMS: atom_id res chain seq x y z
N MET A 1 -16.99 -4.04 -1.49
CA MET A 1 -16.68 -2.87 -0.64
C MET A 1 -16.75 -1.65 -1.52
N LYS A 2 -17.37 -0.58 -1.04
CA LYS A 2 -17.55 0.66 -1.81
C LYS A 2 -16.38 1.61 -1.57
N VAL A 3 -15.87 2.25 -2.61
CA VAL A 3 -14.75 3.21 -2.49
C VAL A 3 -15.05 4.51 -3.22
N ALA A 4 -14.47 5.60 -2.70
CA ALA A 4 -14.44 6.90 -3.33
C ALA A 4 -13.03 7.21 -3.86
N SER A 5 -12.93 7.62 -5.13
CA SER A 5 -11.67 7.94 -5.81
C SER A 5 -11.43 9.45 -5.83
N PHE A 6 -10.21 9.88 -5.52
CA PHE A 6 -9.80 11.28 -5.49
C PHE A 6 -8.61 11.50 -6.40
N PHE A 7 -8.59 12.63 -7.11
CA PHE A 7 -7.60 12.89 -8.15
C PHE A 7 -7.57 11.73 -9.17
N ALA A 8 -8.76 11.33 -9.62
CA ALA A 8 -8.98 10.06 -10.28
C ALA A 8 -8.19 9.94 -11.61
N GLY A 9 -7.88 11.07 -12.25
CA GLY A 9 -7.26 11.08 -13.56
C GLY A 9 -8.11 10.29 -14.54
N CYS A 10 -7.46 9.50 -15.39
CA CYS A 10 -8.18 8.57 -16.27
C CYS A 10 -8.62 7.28 -15.56
N GLY A 11 -8.57 7.16 -14.23
CA GLY A 11 -9.09 6.00 -13.50
C GLY A 11 -8.18 4.77 -13.49
N GLY A 12 -6.86 4.94 -13.62
CA GLY A 12 -5.92 3.82 -13.55
C GLY A 12 -5.94 3.08 -12.20
N LEU A 13 -6.05 3.82 -11.09
CA LEU A 13 -6.19 3.25 -9.76
C LEU A 13 -7.56 2.57 -9.60
N ASP A 14 -8.62 3.25 -10.03
CA ASP A 14 -10.02 2.83 -10.03
C ASP A 14 -10.18 1.49 -10.73
N LEU A 15 -9.67 1.36 -11.96
CA LEU A 15 -9.73 0.13 -12.75
C LEU A 15 -9.05 -1.05 -12.04
N GLY A 16 -7.93 -0.82 -11.36
CA GLY A 16 -7.27 -1.87 -10.58
C GLY A 16 -8.10 -2.33 -9.37
N PHE A 17 -8.74 -1.39 -8.68
CA PHE A 17 -9.65 -1.68 -7.56
C PHE A 17 -10.91 -2.43 -8.04
N GLU A 18 -11.53 -2.02 -9.14
CA GLU A 18 -12.65 -2.72 -9.77
C GLU A 18 -12.28 -4.17 -10.12
N GLN A 19 -11.11 -4.39 -10.72
CA GLN A 19 -10.59 -5.73 -11.03
C GLN A 19 -10.29 -6.61 -9.81
N ALA A 20 -10.20 -6.03 -8.61
CA ALA A 20 -10.07 -6.74 -7.34
C ALA A 20 -11.44 -6.98 -6.64
N GLY A 21 -12.53 -6.48 -7.24
CA GLY A 21 -13.91 -6.62 -6.75
C GLY A 21 -14.35 -5.51 -5.81
N TYR A 22 -13.71 -4.35 -5.85
CA TYR A 22 -14.24 -3.13 -5.24
C TYR A 22 -15.26 -2.46 -6.16
N GLU A 23 -16.15 -1.69 -5.57
CA GLU A 23 -17.13 -0.88 -6.30
C GLU A 23 -16.72 0.59 -6.14
N VAL A 24 -16.21 1.21 -7.21
CA VAL A 24 -15.90 2.65 -7.22
C VAL A 24 -17.22 3.37 -7.47
N ILE A 25 -17.80 3.95 -6.42
CA ILE A 25 -19.15 4.55 -6.50
C ILE A 25 -19.12 6.04 -6.85
N TRP A 26 -17.98 6.68 -6.60
CA TRP A 26 -17.80 8.12 -6.71
C TRP A 26 -16.33 8.43 -7.00
N ALA A 27 -16.09 9.41 -7.85
CA ALA A 27 -14.75 9.87 -8.18
C ALA A 27 -14.69 11.40 -8.28
N ASN A 28 -13.53 11.97 -7.95
CA ASN A 28 -13.26 13.40 -8.11
C ASN A 28 -12.11 13.65 -9.09
N GLU A 29 -12.40 14.43 -10.14
CA GLU A 29 -11.41 14.89 -11.11
C GLU A 29 -11.71 16.34 -11.53
N PHE A 30 -10.73 17.20 -11.31
CA PHE A 30 -10.85 18.64 -11.59
C PHE A 30 -10.63 18.98 -13.06
N ASP A 31 -9.74 18.25 -13.75
CA ASP A 31 -9.34 18.55 -15.12
C ASP A 31 -10.41 18.13 -16.13
N GLU A 32 -11.05 19.14 -16.72
CA GLU A 32 -12.11 18.97 -17.73
C GLU A 32 -11.68 18.13 -18.93
N GLY A 33 -10.39 18.18 -19.31
CA GLY A 33 -9.85 17.39 -20.42
C GLY A 33 -9.83 15.87 -20.17
N ILE A 34 -10.12 15.43 -18.95
CA ILE A 34 -10.12 14.02 -18.56
C ILE A 34 -11.54 13.46 -18.40
N HIS A 35 -12.54 14.33 -18.22
CA HIS A 35 -13.90 13.93 -17.83
C HIS A 35 -14.52 12.93 -18.81
N GLU A 36 -14.43 13.19 -20.11
CA GLU A 36 -14.98 12.29 -21.14
C GLU A 36 -14.32 10.91 -21.10
N THR A 37 -12.99 10.89 -21.00
CA THR A 37 -12.21 9.64 -20.85
C THR A 37 -12.65 8.86 -19.62
N TYR A 38 -12.76 9.53 -18.47
CA TYR A 38 -13.15 8.86 -17.24
C TYR A 38 -14.56 8.29 -17.32
N GLN A 39 -15.54 9.10 -17.73
CA GLN A 39 -16.95 8.70 -17.79
C GLN A 39 -17.21 7.57 -18.79
N PHE A 40 -16.48 7.55 -19.92
CA PHE A 40 -16.60 6.47 -20.90
C PHE A 40 -16.16 5.11 -20.34
N ASN A 41 -15.05 5.08 -19.59
CA ASN A 41 -14.48 3.84 -19.08
C ASN A 41 -15.05 3.41 -17.73
N HIS A 42 -15.62 4.35 -16.96
CA HIS A 42 -16.22 4.12 -15.64
C HIS A 42 -17.70 4.57 -15.62
N PRO A 43 -18.57 3.97 -16.44
CA PRO A 43 -19.95 4.45 -16.62
C PRO A 43 -20.83 4.32 -15.37
N ASN A 44 -20.44 3.47 -14.42
CA ASN A 44 -21.17 3.25 -13.17
C ASN A 44 -20.70 4.14 -12.02
N THR A 45 -19.69 4.99 -12.26
CA THR A 45 -19.10 5.85 -11.23
C THR A 45 -19.60 7.28 -11.39
N TYR A 46 -20.10 7.89 -10.31
CA TYR A 46 -20.43 9.31 -10.34
C TYR A 46 -19.15 10.16 -10.37
N LEU A 47 -19.00 11.01 -11.37
CA LEU A 47 -17.84 11.91 -11.50
C LEU A 47 -18.15 13.31 -10.95
N CYS A 48 -17.59 13.62 -9.78
CA CYS A 48 -17.55 14.95 -9.20
C CYS A 48 -16.43 15.80 -9.82
N LYS A 49 -16.84 16.87 -10.52
CA LYS A 49 -15.94 17.75 -11.28
C LYS A 49 -15.37 18.92 -10.47
N SER A 50 -15.77 19.03 -9.20
CA SER A 50 -15.41 20.16 -8.34
C SER A 50 -13.96 20.12 -7.90
N ASP A 51 -13.41 21.28 -7.55
CA ASP A 51 -12.11 21.35 -6.90
C ASP A 51 -12.18 20.77 -5.48
N ILE A 52 -11.27 19.85 -5.15
CA ILE A 52 -11.21 19.20 -3.82
C ILE A 52 -11.14 20.21 -2.67
N ARG A 53 -10.56 21.40 -2.88
CA ARG A 53 -10.47 22.48 -1.89
C ARG A 53 -11.83 23.01 -1.44
N THR A 54 -12.86 22.79 -2.26
CA THR A 54 -14.24 23.22 -1.99
C THR A 54 -15.12 22.08 -1.50
N LEU A 55 -14.64 20.84 -1.57
CA LEU A 55 -15.39 19.67 -1.16
C LEU A 55 -15.48 19.59 0.37
N LYS A 56 -16.67 19.19 0.82
CA LYS A 56 -16.95 18.86 2.21
C LYS A 56 -17.18 17.36 2.31
N ALA A 57 -17.02 16.84 3.53
CA ALA A 57 -17.40 15.47 3.83
C ALA A 57 -18.81 15.13 3.31
N ALA A 58 -19.80 15.99 3.54
CA ALA A 58 -21.19 15.73 3.12
C ALA A 58 -21.38 15.51 1.61
N ASP A 59 -20.46 16.02 0.76
CA ASP A 59 -20.53 15.85 -0.70
C ASP A 59 -20.06 14.46 -1.15
N ILE A 60 -19.41 13.70 -0.26
CA ILE A 60 -18.86 12.37 -0.53
C ILE A 60 -19.85 11.33 0.04
N PRO A 61 -20.31 10.37 -0.79
CA PRO A 61 -21.21 9.32 -0.34
C PRO A 61 -20.54 8.39 0.68
N ASP A 62 -21.36 7.68 1.45
CA ASP A 62 -20.84 6.68 2.40
C ASP A 62 -20.12 5.56 1.65
N CYS A 63 -18.88 5.29 2.08
CA CYS A 63 -18.00 4.30 1.48
C CYS A 63 -17.08 3.68 2.52
N ASP A 64 -16.50 2.54 2.18
CA ASP A 64 -15.59 1.81 3.04
C ASP A 64 -14.15 2.34 2.95
N GLY A 65 -13.75 2.90 1.81
CA GLY A 65 -12.36 3.25 1.55
C GLY A 65 -12.18 4.45 0.64
N PHE A 66 -11.09 5.19 0.86
CA PHE A 66 -10.66 6.28 -0.01
C PHE A 66 -9.44 5.85 -0.82
N ILE A 67 -9.44 6.13 -2.13
CA ILE A 67 -8.32 5.83 -3.02
C ILE A 67 -7.94 7.12 -3.76
N GLY A 68 -6.65 7.41 -3.95
CA GLY A 68 -6.27 8.58 -4.73
C GLY A 68 -4.78 8.89 -4.76
N GLY A 69 -4.38 9.78 -5.67
CA GLY A 69 -3.00 10.24 -5.81
C GLY A 69 -2.94 11.77 -5.94
N PRO A 70 -2.85 12.53 -4.82
CA PRO A 70 -2.71 13.97 -4.87
C PRO A 70 -1.52 14.40 -5.72
N PRO A 71 -1.62 15.53 -6.46
CA PRO A 71 -0.63 15.89 -7.44
C PRO A 71 0.78 15.99 -6.87
N CYS A 72 1.68 15.28 -7.54
CA CYS A 72 3.07 15.08 -7.14
C CYS A 72 4.00 16.27 -7.49
N GLN A 73 3.53 17.23 -8.30
CA GLN A 73 4.38 18.20 -9.02
C GLN A 73 5.26 19.09 -8.10
N SER A 74 4.83 19.29 -6.85
CA SER A 74 5.58 20.01 -5.81
C SER A 74 6.72 19.20 -5.19
N TRP A 75 6.74 17.88 -5.41
CA TRP A 75 7.61 16.88 -4.77
C TRP A 75 8.49 16.09 -5.76
N SER A 76 8.27 16.23 -7.07
CA SER A 76 9.00 15.47 -8.10
C SER A 76 10.39 16.06 -8.39
N GLU A 77 11.39 15.19 -8.58
CA GLU A 77 12.75 15.59 -8.97
C GLU A 77 12.79 16.42 -10.27
N GLY A 78 11.87 16.17 -11.21
CA GLY A 78 11.74 16.91 -12.47
C GLY A 78 10.93 18.22 -12.40
N GLY A 79 10.47 18.63 -11.21
CA GLY A 79 9.65 19.83 -10.97
C GLY A 79 10.38 20.96 -10.24
N LYS A 80 9.66 22.02 -9.83
CA LYS A 80 10.23 23.15 -9.05
C LYS A 80 10.55 22.78 -7.59
N GLN A 81 10.11 21.61 -7.11
CA GLN A 81 10.36 21.06 -5.77
C GLN A 81 10.09 22.05 -4.62
N LEU A 82 8.96 22.76 -4.69
CA LEU A 82 8.58 23.82 -3.74
C LEU A 82 7.84 23.29 -2.49
N GLY A 83 7.49 22.00 -2.44
CA GLY A 83 6.82 21.39 -1.30
C GLY A 83 5.51 22.09 -0.91
N LEU A 84 5.35 22.46 0.36
CA LEU A 84 4.15 23.15 0.90
C LEU A 84 4.02 24.62 0.49
N ASN A 85 5.07 25.21 -0.10
CA ASN A 85 5.03 26.58 -0.63
C ASN A 85 4.36 26.63 -2.01
N ASP A 86 3.93 25.49 -2.55
CA ASP A 86 3.15 25.36 -3.77
C ASP A 86 1.70 25.04 -3.41
N ASP A 87 0.73 25.73 -4.00
CA ASP A 87 -0.69 25.47 -3.77
C ASP A 87 -1.08 24.01 -4.08
N ARG A 88 -0.36 23.34 -5.00
CA ARG A 88 -0.57 21.91 -5.28
C ARG A 88 -0.06 21.00 -4.17
N GLY A 89 0.93 21.45 -3.40
CA GLY A 89 1.39 20.74 -2.20
C GLY A 89 0.35 20.76 -1.08
N ARG A 90 -0.53 21.76 -1.07
CA ARG A 90 -1.64 21.90 -0.10
C ARG A 90 -2.79 20.93 -0.39
N LEU A 91 -2.96 20.50 -1.65
CA LEU A 91 -3.98 19.50 -2.03
C LEU A 91 -3.83 18.17 -1.29
N PHE A 92 -2.60 17.83 -0.86
CA PHE A 92 -2.36 16.69 0.01
C PHE A 92 -3.03 16.88 1.40
N LEU A 93 -2.97 18.09 1.95
CA LEU A 93 -3.60 18.43 3.22
C LEU A 93 -5.13 18.44 3.10
N ASP A 94 -5.68 18.93 2.00
CA ASP A 94 -7.12 18.88 1.73
C ASP A 94 -7.62 17.43 1.71
N TYR A 95 -6.85 16.52 1.08
CA TYR A 95 -7.20 15.11 1.07
C TYR A 95 -7.10 14.46 2.46
N ILE A 96 -6.04 14.75 3.25
CA ILE A 96 -5.95 14.31 4.65
C ILE A 96 -7.16 14.82 5.45
N GLN A 97 -7.58 16.06 5.21
CA GLN A 97 -8.71 16.66 5.93
C GLN A 97 -10.02 15.93 5.64
N LEU A 98 -10.25 15.54 4.39
CA LEU A 98 -11.40 14.71 4.02
C LEU A 98 -11.33 13.32 4.66
N ILE A 99 -10.16 12.67 4.67
CA ILE A 99 -9.95 11.39 5.38
C ILE A 99 -10.29 11.54 6.87
N LYS A 100 -9.80 12.62 7.52
CA LYS A 100 -10.07 12.92 8.93
C LYS A 100 -11.56 13.06 9.24
N GLN A 101 -12.29 13.75 8.36
CA GLN A 101 -13.72 14.01 8.56
C GLN A 101 -14.59 12.80 8.25
N LYS A 102 -14.29 12.06 7.17
CA LYS A 102 -15.10 10.91 6.74
C LYS A 102 -14.73 9.60 7.41
N ARG A 103 -13.53 9.50 7.97
CA ARG A 103 -13.02 8.32 8.66
C ARG A 103 -13.30 6.99 7.91
N PRO A 104 -12.92 6.85 6.62
CA PRO A 104 -13.09 5.56 5.92
C PRO A 104 -12.32 4.45 6.64
N LYS A 105 -12.75 3.18 6.48
CA LYS A 105 -12.09 2.02 7.11
C LYS A 105 -10.63 1.89 6.68
N PHE A 106 -10.34 2.26 5.43
CA PHE A 106 -8.99 2.33 4.92
C PHE A 106 -8.82 3.50 3.95
N PHE A 107 -7.57 3.87 3.68
CA PHE A 107 -7.22 4.74 2.57
C PHE A 107 -5.97 4.24 1.87
N ILE A 108 -5.80 4.62 0.60
CA ILE A 108 -4.53 4.55 -0.12
C ILE A 108 -4.22 5.92 -0.76
N ILE A 109 -2.98 6.35 -0.60
CA ILE A 109 -2.42 7.55 -1.22
C ILE A 109 -1.23 7.13 -2.08
N GLU A 110 -1.29 7.40 -3.39
CA GLU A 110 -0.13 7.26 -4.27
C GLU A 110 0.65 8.58 -4.36
N ASN A 111 1.98 8.48 -4.47
CA ASN A 111 2.85 9.59 -4.85
C ASN A 111 4.17 9.11 -5.48
N VAL A 112 5.00 10.05 -5.94
CA VAL A 112 6.32 9.75 -6.52
C VAL A 112 7.39 9.48 -5.46
N GLN A 113 8.45 8.78 -5.88
CA GLN A 113 9.63 8.50 -5.05
C GLN A 113 10.25 9.75 -4.40
N GLY A 114 10.21 10.90 -5.08
CA GLY A 114 10.79 12.16 -4.57
C GLY A 114 10.16 12.63 -3.26
N MET A 115 8.95 12.17 -2.94
CA MET A 115 8.25 12.50 -1.69
C MET A 115 8.99 12.01 -0.44
N ILE A 116 9.71 10.89 -0.54
CA ILE A 116 10.48 10.29 0.57
C ILE A 116 11.98 10.66 0.52
N SER A 117 12.39 11.59 -0.34
CA SER A 117 13.75 12.10 -0.37
C SER A 117 14.09 12.93 0.88
N ASP A 118 15.37 13.03 1.24
CA ASP A 118 15.85 13.78 2.41
C ASP A 118 15.28 15.20 2.49
N LYS A 119 15.17 15.88 1.35
CA LYS A 119 14.64 17.24 1.23
C LYS A 119 13.18 17.36 1.72
N HIS A 120 12.36 16.33 1.49
CA HIS A 120 10.92 16.35 1.72
C HIS A 120 10.49 15.45 2.89
N PHE A 121 11.41 14.66 3.43
CA PHE A 121 11.13 13.64 4.43
C PHE A 121 10.46 14.21 5.70
N LYS A 122 10.89 15.38 6.19
CA LYS A 122 10.24 16.04 7.35
C LYS A 122 8.77 16.34 7.10
N THR A 123 8.43 16.83 5.91
CA THR A 123 7.04 17.11 5.54
C THR A 123 6.25 15.83 5.36
N PHE A 124 6.85 14.81 4.74
CA PHE A 124 6.27 13.48 4.63
C PHE A 124 5.91 12.89 6.00
N LEU A 125 6.81 12.96 6.99
CA LEU A 125 6.53 12.52 8.37
C LEU A 125 5.38 13.29 9.03
N SER A 126 5.25 14.60 8.76
CA SER A 126 4.12 15.40 9.27
C SER A 126 2.77 14.96 8.68
N PHE A 127 2.75 14.51 7.42
CA PHE A 127 1.56 13.93 6.81
C PHE A 127 1.19 12.58 7.46
N LEU A 128 2.17 11.70 7.67
CA LEU A 128 1.94 10.42 8.35
C LEU A 128 1.41 10.63 9.77
N SER A 129 2.05 11.51 10.55
CA SER A 129 1.61 11.87 11.89
C SER A 129 0.18 12.43 11.90
N SER A 130 -0.17 13.27 10.92
CA SER A 130 -1.54 13.80 10.79
C SER A 130 -2.59 12.71 10.57
N LEU A 131 -2.26 11.65 9.82
CA LEU A 131 -3.12 10.50 9.56
C LEU A 131 -3.18 9.56 10.79
N GLU A 132 -2.07 9.37 11.50
CA GLU A 132 -2.02 8.59 12.74
C GLU A 132 -2.83 9.24 13.88
N CYS A 133 -2.72 10.57 14.01
CA CYS A 133 -3.55 11.39 14.90
C CYS A 133 -5.03 11.35 14.53
N ALA A 134 -5.34 11.09 13.25
CA ALA A 134 -6.71 10.87 12.80
C ALA A 134 -7.26 9.49 13.19
N GLY A 135 -6.46 8.65 13.85
CA GLY A 135 -6.87 7.34 14.33
C GLY A 135 -6.57 6.20 13.36
N TYR A 136 -5.57 6.35 12.49
CA TYR A 136 -5.15 5.29 11.56
C TYR A 136 -3.84 4.63 12.00
N VAL A 137 -3.70 3.34 11.68
CA VAL A 137 -2.41 2.66 11.56
C VAL A 137 -1.95 2.87 10.13
N VAL A 138 -0.82 3.57 9.95
CA VAL A 138 -0.33 3.98 8.63
C VAL A 138 0.93 3.20 8.28
N SER A 139 0.98 2.68 7.06
CA SER A 139 2.13 1.99 6.48
C SER A 139 2.46 2.64 5.14
N TYR A 140 3.75 2.69 4.78
CA TYR A 140 4.15 3.15 3.46
C TYR A 140 5.24 2.24 2.87
N SER A 141 5.32 2.18 1.54
CA SER A 141 6.37 1.46 0.84
C SER A 141 6.65 2.08 -0.53
N LEU A 142 7.90 1.99 -0.98
CA LEU A 142 8.33 2.32 -2.33
C LEU A 142 8.27 1.04 -3.18
N LEU A 143 7.43 1.02 -4.20
CA LEU A 143 7.23 -0.12 -5.08
C LEU A 143 7.71 0.20 -6.51
N ASN A 144 8.40 -0.74 -7.16
CA ASN A 144 8.64 -0.68 -8.60
C ASN A 144 7.54 -1.47 -9.33
N ALA A 145 6.89 -0.87 -10.32
CA ALA A 145 5.89 -1.55 -11.13
C ALA A 145 6.44 -2.82 -11.82
N ALA A 146 7.72 -2.83 -12.20
CA ALA A 146 8.38 -3.98 -12.83
C ALA A 146 8.24 -5.27 -12.00
N ASP A 147 8.35 -5.15 -10.67
CA ASP A 147 8.23 -6.24 -9.71
C ASP A 147 6.84 -6.90 -9.69
N TYR A 148 5.83 -6.22 -10.25
CA TYR A 148 4.44 -6.70 -10.35
C TYR A 148 4.05 -7.07 -11.79
N CYS A 149 5.06 -7.46 -12.60
CA CYS A 149 4.92 -7.87 -13.99
C CYS A 149 4.28 -6.80 -14.88
N ILE A 150 4.57 -5.53 -14.63
CA ILE A 150 4.24 -4.40 -15.50
C ILE A 150 5.52 -4.03 -16.26
N PRO A 151 5.48 -3.83 -17.58
CA PRO A 151 6.68 -3.75 -18.42
C PRO A 151 7.40 -2.40 -18.34
N GLN A 152 7.69 -1.94 -17.12
CA GLN A 152 8.27 -0.63 -16.89
C GLN A 152 8.92 -0.49 -15.51
N ASP A 153 10.08 0.17 -15.47
CA ASP A 153 10.63 0.75 -14.24
C ASP A 153 9.82 2.00 -13.85
N ARG A 154 8.98 1.87 -12.82
CA ARG A 154 8.17 2.96 -12.26
C ARG A 154 8.10 2.81 -10.75
N PHE A 155 8.93 3.61 -10.08
CA PHE A 155 8.96 3.70 -8.63
C PHE A 155 7.89 4.66 -8.11
N ARG A 156 7.03 4.18 -7.21
CA ARG A 156 5.98 4.95 -6.56
C ARG A 156 5.89 4.63 -5.08
N VAL A 157 5.64 5.67 -4.29
CA VAL A 157 5.38 5.56 -2.87
C VAL A 157 3.89 5.36 -2.70
N PHE A 158 3.50 4.33 -1.96
CA PHE A 158 2.13 4.11 -1.56
C PHE A 158 2.04 4.24 -0.05
N ILE A 159 1.11 5.04 0.43
CA ILE A 159 0.76 5.17 1.83
C ILE A 159 -0.60 4.53 2.00
N VAL A 160 -0.69 3.50 2.83
CA VAL A 160 -1.92 2.77 3.12
C VAL A 160 -2.21 2.92 4.60
N GLY A 161 -3.43 3.33 4.95
CA GLY A 161 -3.85 3.43 6.33
C GLY A 161 -5.13 2.66 6.59
N PHE A 162 -5.21 2.02 7.76
CA PHE A 162 -6.42 1.37 8.27
C PHE A 162 -6.83 2.03 9.58
N ILE A 163 -8.13 2.20 9.79
CA ILE A 163 -8.63 2.78 11.03
C ILE A 163 -8.25 1.85 12.20
N LYS A 164 -7.72 2.40 13.31
CA LYS A 164 -7.11 1.64 14.42
C LYS A 164 -8.06 0.59 15.01
N GLU A 165 -9.35 0.86 14.98
CA GLU A 165 -10.43 0.01 15.49
C GLU A 165 -10.50 -1.35 14.79
N LEU A 166 -9.93 -1.50 13.59
CA LEU A 166 -9.85 -2.78 12.89
C LEU A 166 -8.79 -3.73 13.47
N ASN A 167 -7.84 -3.23 14.27
CA ASN A 167 -6.81 -4.01 14.97
C ASN A 167 -6.17 -5.13 14.11
N GLY A 168 -5.70 -4.77 12.93
CA GLY A 168 -5.01 -5.69 12.04
C GLY A 168 -3.78 -5.05 11.39
N ALA A 169 -2.88 -5.90 10.88
CA ALA A 169 -1.65 -5.48 10.22
C ALA A 169 -1.82 -5.52 8.71
N PHE A 170 -1.34 -4.48 8.03
CA PHE A 170 -1.25 -4.46 6.58
C PHE A 170 0.15 -4.86 6.12
N LYS A 171 0.22 -5.64 5.05
CA LYS A 171 1.45 -5.90 4.32
C LYS A 171 1.24 -5.50 2.87
N PHE A 172 2.22 -4.80 2.32
CA PHE A 172 2.27 -4.53 0.89
C PHE A 172 2.38 -5.86 0.12
N PRO A 173 1.89 -5.92 -1.14
CA PRO A 173 2.03 -7.11 -1.95
C PRO A 173 3.51 -7.45 -2.13
N GLU A 174 3.85 -8.73 -2.12
CA GLU A 174 5.21 -9.18 -2.40
C GLU A 174 5.52 -9.10 -3.91
N PRO A 175 6.77 -8.83 -4.30
CA PRO A 175 7.22 -8.94 -5.68
C PRO A 175 6.87 -10.29 -6.31
N SER A 176 6.44 -10.24 -7.58
CA SER A 176 6.20 -11.42 -8.38
C SER A 176 7.48 -12.21 -8.61
N GLN A 177 7.42 -13.53 -8.41
CA GLN A 177 8.53 -14.44 -8.73
C GLN A 177 8.61 -14.77 -10.22
N LYS A 178 7.67 -14.26 -11.04
CA LYS A 178 7.67 -14.47 -12.49
C LYS A 178 8.72 -13.57 -13.15
N PRO A 179 9.28 -13.98 -14.31
CA PRO A 179 10.15 -13.11 -15.09
C PRO A 179 9.48 -11.78 -15.43
N LEU A 180 10.31 -10.73 -15.58
CA LEU A 180 9.85 -9.42 -16.01
C LEU A 180 9.09 -9.51 -17.35
N VAL A 181 8.08 -8.65 -17.51
CA VAL A 181 7.37 -8.51 -18.78
C VAL A 181 8.15 -7.50 -19.61
N THR A 182 8.72 -7.96 -20.72
CA THR A 182 9.54 -7.11 -21.58
C THR A 182 8.68 -6.26 -22.53
N LEU A 183 9.30 -5.26 -23.15
CA LEU A 183 8.69 -4.47 -24.21
C LEU A 183 8.16 -5.35 -25.36
N GLN A 184 8.89 -6.41 -25.73
CA GLN A 184 8.45 -7.38 -26.76
C GLN A 184 7.10 -8.01 -26.40
N LYS A 185 6.92 -8.41 -25.14
CA LYS A 185 5.66 -9.01 -24.68
C LYS A 185 4.53 -7.99 -24.56
N ALA A 186 4.86 -6.73 -24.32
CA ALA A 186 3.88 -5.69 -24.04
C ALA A 186 3.34 -5.02 -25.30
N ILE A 187 4.20 -4.76 -26.28
CA ILE A 187 3.86 -3.95 -27.47
C ILE A 187 4.38 -4.55 -28.78
N GLY A 188 5.04 -5.72 -28.77
CA GLY A 188 5.65 -6.30 -29.97
C GLY A 188 4.66 -6.82 -31.03
N ASP A 189 3.37 -6.88 -30.71
CA ASP A 189 2.26 -7.18 -31.62
C ASP A 189 1.63 -5.94 -32.26
N ILE A 190 2.05 -4.74 -31.84
CA ILE A 190 1.67 -3.47 -32.48
C ILE A 190 2.70 -3.21 -33.59
N THR A 191 2.34 -3.61 -34.82
CA THR A 191 3.25 -3.57 -35.98
C THR A 191 2.88 -2.49 -36.99
N GLU A 192 1.68 -1.92 -36.85
CA GLU A 192 1.16 -0.86 -37.70
C GLU A 192 1.92 0.45 -37.46
N GLU A 193 1.97 1.30 -38.48
CA GLU A 193 2.56 2.64 -38.33
C GLU A 193 1.62 3.53 -37.50
N PRO A 194 2.15 4.29 -36.53
CA PRO A 194 1.35 5.20 -35.74
C PRO A 194 0.96 6.44 -36.51
N HIS A 195 -0.17 7.05 -36.13
CA HIS A 195 -0.50 8.39 -36.58
C HIS A 195 0.42 9.42 -35.93
N LEU A 196 0.94 10.34 -36.73
CA LEU A 196 1.91 11.33 -36.29
C LEU A 196 1.22 12.65 -36.02
N TYR A 197 1.43 13.21 -34.83
CA TYR A 197 0.85 14.50 -34.45
C TYR A 197 1.88 15.42 -33.75
N ASP A 198 1.87 16.71 -34.04
CA ASP A 198 2.61 17.73 -33.27
C ASP A 198 1.64 18.62 -32.45
N ASN A 199 1.10 19.66 -33.06
CA ASN A 199 0.26 20.67 -32.39
C ASN A 199 -1.16 20.75 -32.98
N GLU A 200 -1.41 20.06 -34.08
CA GLU A 200 -2.70 19.89 -34.71
C GLU A 200 -3.68 19.07 -33.84
N ARG A 201 -4.95 19.10 -34.23
CA ARG A 201 -6.00 18.30 -33.58
C ARG A 201 -5.88 16.84 -34.03
N VAL A 202 -6.10 15.93 -33.08
CA VAL A 202 -6.09 14.49 -33.33
C VAL A 202 -7.40 14.09 -34.03
N ASN A 203 -7.28 13.32 -35.12
CA ASN A 203 -8.42 12.59 -35.66
C ASN A 203 -8.59 11.28 -34.86
N GLN A 204 -9.76 11.07 -34.24
CA GLN A 204 -10.04 9.89 -33.41
C GLN A 204 -10.59 8.70 -34.24
N GLU A 205 -10.34 8.68 -35.54
CA GLU A 205 -10.63 7.54 -36.40
C GLU A 205 -9.47 6.55 -36.33
N TYR A 206 -9.76 5.36 -35.83
CA TYR A 206 -8.76 4.31 -35.62
C TYR A 206 -9.16 3.06 -36.39
N GLU A 207 -8.19 2.44 -37.04
CA GLU A 207 -8.36 1.13 -37.66
C GLU A 207 -8.29 0.04 -36.58
N LYS A 208 -7.11 -0.57 -36.39
CA LYS A 208 -6.92 -1.69 -35.47
C LYS A 208 -6.68 -1.25 -34.03
N TRP A 209 -5.83 -0.23 -33.83
CA TRP A 209 -5.40 0.22 -32.50
C TRP A 209 -5.94 1.60 -32.19
N THR A 210 -6.81 1.69 -31.20
CA THR A 210 -7.27 2.99 -30.69
C THR A 210 -6.13 3.74 -30.03
N ASN A 211 -6.05 5.05 -30.26
CA ASN A 211 -5.03 5.94 -29.68
C ASN A 211 -3.58 5.57 -30.05
N HIS A 212 -3.33 4.95 -31.21
CA HIS A 212 -1.98 4.67 -31.70
C HIS A 212 -1.34 5.92 -32.34
N ASP A 213 -1.24 6.96 -31.52
CA ASP A 213 -0.83 8.30 -31.91
C ASP A 213 0.55 8.64 -31.28
N VAL A 214 1.46 9.22 -32.05
CA VAL A 214 2.83 9.58 -31.63
C VAL A 214 3.08 11.08 -31.71
N PHE A 215 3.66 11.64 -30.65
CA PHE A 215 4.07 13.05 -30.63
C PHE A 215 5.40 13.28 -31.36
N THR A 216 5.41 14.13 -32.38
CA THR A 216 6.56 14.38 -33.26
C THR A 216 7.35 15.66 -32.94
N GLY A 217 6.96 16.42 -31.92
CA GLY A 217 7.68 17.65 -31.56
C GLY A 217 9.16 17.44 -31.20
N PRO A 218 9.95 18.53 -31.15
CA PRO A 218 11.41 18.44 -31.06
C PRO A 218 11.93 17.78 -29.77
N PHE A 219 13.16 17.27 -29.82
CA PHE A 219 13.87 16.74 -28.66
C PHE A 219 14.74 17.84 -28.04
N ASP A 220 14.46 18.21 -26.78
CA ASP A 220 15.24 19.23 -26.07
C ASP A 220 16.59 18.69 -25.55
N THR A 221 17.49 19.60 -25.15
CA THR A 221 18.83 19.25 -24.67
C THR A 221 18.79 18.36 -23.42
N LYS A 222 17.79 18.51 -22.55
CA LYS A 222 17.61 17.67 -21.36
C LYS A 222 17.17 16.26 -21.73
N PHE A 223 16.32 16.13 -22.74
CA PHE A 223 15.93 14.84 -23.30
C PHE A 223 17.15 14.12 -23.86
N MET A 224 17.92 14.80 -24.72
CA MET A 224 19.11 14.29 -25.39
C MET A 224 20.32 14.10 -24.46
N ALA A 225 20.25 14.53 -23.20
CA ALA A 225 21.35 14.36 -22.25
C ALA A 225 21.55 12.92 -21.76
N ARG A 226 20.57 12.03 -21.95
CA ARG A 226 20.56 10.64 -21.48
C ARG A 226 20.02 9.72 -22.55
N ASN A 227 20.30 8.42 -22.44
CA ASN A 227 19.69 7.43 -23.32
C ASN A 227 18.17 7.36 -23.04
N ARG A 228 17.38 7.22 -24.09
CA ARG A 228 15.90 7.18 -24.05
C ARG A 228 15.31 5.95 -24.74
N VAL A 229 16.15 5.04 -25.21
CA VAL A 229 15.76 3.76 -25.82
C VAL A 229 16.06 2.61 -24.85
N ARG A 230 15.12 1.68 -24.71
CA ARG A 230 15.33 0.34 -24.11
C ARG A 230 15.10 -0.69 -25.20
N SER A 231 15.83 -1.81 -25.18
CA SER A 231 15.66 -2.88 -26.17
C SER A 231 14.41 -3.73 -25.90
N TRP A 232 14.03 -4.54 -26.88
CA TRP A 232 12.83 -5.39 -26.84
C TRP A 232 12.78 -6.38 -25.67
N ASP A 233 13.94 -6.80 -25.16
CA ASP A 233 14.12 -7.72 -24.04
C ASP A 233 14.16 -7.02 -22.67
N GLU A 234 14.10 -5.68 -22.64
CA GLU A 234 14.06 -4.89 -21.41
C GLU A 234 12.63 -4.45 -21.05
N VAL A 235 12.47 -3.93 -19.84
CA VAL A 235 11.29 -3.13 -19.45
C VAL A 235 11.44 -1.68 -19.94
N SER A 236 10.33 -0.98 -20.11
CA SER A 236 10.35 0.45 -20.46
C SER A 236 10.93 1.31 -19.33
N PHE A 237 11.43 2.50 -19.68
CA PHE A 237 11.52 3.61 -18.72
C PHE A 237 10.12 4.05 -18.26
N THR A 238 10.04 4.80 -17.16
CA THR A 238 8.79 5.43 -16.70
C THR A 238 8.14 6.29 -17.79
N ILE A 239 6.87 6.00 -18.11
CA ILE A 239 5.96 6.78 -18.92
C ILE A 239 5.61 8.01 -18.10
N GLN A 240 6.12 9.15 -18.55
CA GLN A 240 5.90 10.44 -17.93
C GLN A 240 4.66 11.11 -18.52
N ALA A 241 4.02 11.99 -17.75
CA ALA A 241 2.85 12.75 -18.16
C ALA A 241 3.15 13.92 -19.14
N GLN A 242 4.33 13.92 -19.77
CA GLN A 242 4.74 14.93 -20.74
C GLN A 242 5.18 14.24 -22.02
N ALA A 243 4.44 14.46 -23.11
CA ALA A 243 4.70 13.87 -24.43
C ALA A 243 6.17 14.05 -24.87
N LYS A 244 6.74 15.24 -24.66
CA LYS A 244 8.13 15.54 -25.04
C LYS A 244 9.18 14.67 -24.35
N ASN A 245 8.86 14.15 -23.15
CA ASN A 245 9.74 13.29 -22.35
C ASN A 245 9.41 11.79 -22.51
N CYS A 246 8.48 11.43 -23.39
CA CYS A 246 8.13 10.03 -23.64
C CYS A 246 9.37 9.24 -24.09
N PRO A 247 9.57 8.01 -23.58
CA PRO A 247 10.62 7.12 -24.06
C PRO A 247 10.52 6.88 -25.57
N LEU A 248 11.66 6.50 -26.17
CA LEU A 248 11.76 6.13 -27.57
C LEU A 248 11.44 4.65 -27.76
N HIS A 249 10.89 4.32 -28.91
CA HIS A 249 10.45 2.96 -29.27
C HIS A 249 11.64 1.98 -29.37
N PRO A 250 11.50 0.72 -28.92
CA PRO A 250 12.57 -0.29 -28.93
C PRO A 250 13.05 -0.72 -30.33
N GLN A 251 12.38 -0.30 -31.41
CA GLN A 251 12.86 -0.52 -32.78
C GLN A 251 14.19 0.18 -33.08
N ALA A 252 14.48 1.28 -32.40
CA ALA A 252 15.70 2.05 -32.62
C ALA A 252 16.86 1.44 -31.81
N PRO A 253 18.11 1.55 -32.28
CA PRO A 253 19.26 1.18 -31.48
C PRO A 253 19.44 2.14 -30.29
N VAL A 254 20.11 1.67 -29.23
CA VAL A 254 20.48 2.49 -28.07
C VAL A 254 21.24 3.75 -28.52
N MET A 255 20.91 4.90 -27.92
CA MET A 255 21.54 6.17 -28.28
C MET A 255 23.05 6.17 -27.98
N LYS A 256 23.85 6.74 -28.88
CA LYS A 256 25.30 6.80 -28.76
C LYS A 256 25.72 7.80 -27.67
N TYR A 257 26.61 7.37 -26.77
CA TYR A 257 27.26 8.23 -25.79
C TYR A 257 28.19 9.24 -26.47
N VAL A 258 28.09 10.52 -26.09
CA VAL A 258 29.04 11.57 -26.52
C VAL A 258 29.74 12.18 -25.31
N SER A 259 28.99 12.63 -24.31
CA SER A 259 29.52 13.24 -23.09
C SER A 259 28.57 12.98 -21.91
N PRO A 260 28.93 13.35 -20.66
CA PRO A 260 28.06 13.14 -19.51
C PRO A 260 26.65 13.70 -19.68
N ASN A 261 26.49 14.80 -20.42
CA ASN A 261 25.19 15.47 -20.66
C ASN A 261 24.77 15.48 -22.13
N GLN A 262 25.30 14.55 -22.94
CA GLN A 262 24.93 14.47 -24.35
C GLN A 262 24.92 13.03 -24.87
N ARG A 263 23.86 12.73 -25.60
CA ARG A 263 23.69 11.57 -26.48
C ARG A 263 23.33 12.06 -27.87
N ILE A 264 23.55 11.21 -28.86
CA ILE A 264 23.04 11.38 -30.21
C ILE A 264 22.33 10.10 -30.66
N PHE A 265 21.43 10.23 -31.63
CA PHE A 265 20.93 9.07 -32.36
C PHE A 265 22.10 8.39 -33.08
N LEU A 266 22.03 7.07 -33.21
CA LEU A 266 23.08 6.31 -33.88
C LEU A 266 23.12 6.72 -35.36
N PRO A 267 24.27 7.21 -35.88
CA PRO A 267 24.37 7.63 -37.26
C PRO A 267 23.96 6.54 -38.25
N GLY A 268 23.07 6.87 -39.19
CA GLY A 268 22.52 5.94 -40.18
C GLY A 268 21.22 5.25 -39.77
N TYR A 269 20.77 5.41 -38.52
CA TYR A 269 19.56 4.80 -37.97
C TYR A 269 18.53 5.83 -37.49
N GLU A 270 18.70 7.11 -37.81
CA GLU A 270 17.88 8.23 -37.33
C GLU A 270 16.38 8.03 -37.61
N HIS A 271 16.07 7.45 -38.76
CA HIS A 271 14.70 7.15 -39.21
C HIS A 271 13.96 6.14 -38.31
N LEU A 272 14.66 5.38 -37.48
CA LEU A 272 14.03 4.43 -36.55
C LEU A 272 13.60 5.08 -35.23
N TYR A 273 14.11 6.28 -34.90
CA TYR A 273 13.85 6.92 -33.61
C TYR A 273 12.52 7.65 -33.60
N ARG A 274 11.50 7.03 -32.98
CA ARG A 274 10.23 7.67 -32.63
C ARG A 274 9.94 7.53 -31.14
N ARG A 275 9.07 8.39 -30.61
CA ARG A 275 8.49 8.18 -29.28
C ARG A 275 7.51 7.00 -29.31
N LEU A 276 7.29 6.39 -28.15
CA LEU A 276 6.17 5.47 -27.97
C LEU A 276 4.84 6.22 -28.21
N SER A 277 3.87 5.55 -28.82
CA SER A 277 2.50 6.06 -29.00
C SER A 277 1.72 6.09 -27.68
N VAL A 278 0.59 6.78 -27.66
CA VAL A 278 -0.31 6.80 -26.50
C VAL A 278 -0.81 5.37 -26.16
N ARG A 279 -1.20 4.57 -27.16
CA ARG A 279 -1.60 3.16 -26.98
C ARG A 279 -0.47 2.27 -26.46
N GLU A 280 0.73 2.38 -27.00
CA GLU A 280 1.90 1.64 -26.51
C GLU A 280 2.19 2.01 -25.04
N CYS A 281 2.14 3.31 -24.72
CA CYS A 281 2.28 3.79 -23.34
C CYS A 281 1.17 3.23 -22.43
N ALA A 282 -0.07 3.17 -22.91
CA ALA A 282 -1.20 2.63 -22.16
C ALA A 282 -1.01 1.14 -21.85
N ARG A 283 -0.57 0.33 -22.83
CA ARG A 283 -0.21 -1.08 -22.60
C ARG A 283 0.96 -1.24 -21.64
N ILE A 284 1.98 -0.39 -21.76
CA ILE A 284 3.11 -0.40 -20.83
C ILE A 284 2.65 -0.07 -19.40
N GLN A 285 1.72 0.87 -19.26
CA GLN A 285 1.03 1.16 -18.00
C GLN A 285 0.01 0.09 -17.61
N SER A 286 -0.16 -1.00 -18.36
CA SER A 286 -1.10 -2.11 -18.14
C SER A 286 -2.60 -1.79 -18.26
N PHE A 287 -2.96 -0.74 -19.01
CA PHE A 287 -4.34 -0.55 -19.43
C PHE A 287 -4.76 -1.60 -20.47
N PRO A 288 -6.01 -2.09 -20.41
CA PRO A 288 -6.53 -2.99 -21.45
C PRO A 288 -6.78 -2.22 -22.75
N ASP A 289 -6.74 -2.92 -23.89
CA ASP A 289 -6.90 -2.29 -25.22
C ASP A 289 -8.27 -1.63 -25.42
N LYS A 290 -9.30 -2.16 -24.76
CA LYS A 290 -10.64 -1.58 -24.75
C LYS A 290 -10.74 -0.26 -23.97
N PHE A 291 -9.74 0.08 -23.15
CA PHE A 291 -9.70 1.35 -22.44
C PHE A 291 -9.45 2.48 -23.43
N ARG A 292 -10.40 3.40 -23.57
CA ARG A 292 -10.35 4.47 -24.56
C ARG A 292 -9.88 5.78 -23.92
N PHE A 293 -9.00 6.49 -24.59
CA PHE A 293 -8.62 7.86 -24.22
C PHE A 293 -9.25 8.83 -25.21
N SER A 294 -10.06 9.77 -24.73
CA SER A 294 -10.54 10.89 -25.53
C SER A 294 -9.68 12.12 -25.27
N TYR A 295 -9.14 12.69 -26.34
CA TYR A 295 -8.36 13.92 -26.31
C TYR A 295 -8.46 14.64 -27.65
N THR A 296 -8.32 15.96 -27.63
CA THR A 296 -8.22 16.76 -28.86
C THR A 296 -6.77 17.00 -29.23
N HIS A 297 -5.90 17.11 -28.23
CA HIS A 297 -4.47 17.29 -28.42
C HIS A 297 -3.69 16.10 -27.86
N ILE A 298 -2.76 15.55 -28.65
CA ILE A 298 -2.04 14.33 -28.29
C ILE A 298 -1.33 14.41 -26.92
N LYS A 299 -0.89 15.61 -26.51
CA LYS A 299 -0.25 15.85 -25.21
C LYS A 299 -1.17 15.49 -24.03
N GLU A 300 -2.48 15.60 -24.18
CA GLU A 300 -3.49 15.22 -23.17
C GLU A 300 -3.52 13.70 -22.99
N GLY A 301 -3.43 12.92 -24.07
CA GLY A 301 -3.32 11.45 -24.03
C GLY A 301 -2.12 10.99 -23.20
N TYR A 302 -0.93 11.53 -23.49
CA TYR A 302 0.27 11.25 -22.69
C TYR A 302 0.13 11.69 -21.23
N LYS A 303 -0.52 12.83 -20.97
CA LYS A 303 -0.78 13.31 -19.61
C LYS A 303 -1.64 12.34 -18.81
N MET A 304 -2.75 11.89 -19.40
CA MET A 304 -3.66 10.92 -18.78
C MET A 304 -2.96 9.61 -18.46
N VAL A 305 -2.26 9.02 -19.44
CA VAL A 305 -1.57 7.74 -19.28
C VAL A 305 -0.40 7.85 -18.30
N GLY A 306 0.41 8.90 -18.39
CA GLY A 306 1.62 9.06 -17.57
C GLY A 306 1.34 9.39 -16.10
N ASN A 307 0.25 10.11 -15.81
CA ASN A 307 -0.18 10.41 -14.44
C ASN A 307 -0.85 9.20 -13.76
N ALA A 308 -1.40 8.26 -14.52
CA ALA A 308 -2.10 7.12 -13.94
C ALA A 308 -1.19 6.19 -13.11
N VAL A 309 -1.79 5.52 -12.13
CA VAL A 309 -1.24 4.31 -11.53
C VAL A 309 -1.48 3.14 -12.50
N PRO A 310 -0.49 2.26 -12.77
CA PRO A 310 -0.73 1.08 -13.58
C PRO A 310 -1.90 0.23 -13.03
N PRO A 311 -2.94 -0.10 -13.81
CA PRO A 311 -4.10 -0.84 -13.29
C PRO A 311 -3.74 -2.18 -12.64
N ARG A 312 -2.74 -2.90 -13.17
CA ARG A 312 -2.30 -4.16 -12.56
C ARG A 312 -1.61 -3.97 -11.21
N LEU A 313 -0.87 -2.87 -11.01
CA LEU A 313 -0.26 -2.55 -9.72
C LEU A 313 -1.33 -2.14 -8.71
N ALA A 314 -2.26 -1.29 -9.14
CA ALA A 314 -3.43 -0.91 -8.37
C ALA A 314 -4.24 -2.14 -7.93
N ARG A 315 -4.43 -3.13 -8.82
CA ARG A 315 -5.07 -4.41 -8.50
C ARG A 315 -4.30 -5.22 -7.45
N CYS A 316 -2.97 -5.31 -7.56
CA CYS A 316 -2.15 -5.99 -6.56
C CYS A 316 -2.31 -5.35 -5.17
N LEU A 317 -2.25 -4.02 -5.10
CA LEU A 317 -2.48 -3.27 -3.86
C LEU A 317 -3.89 -3.47 -3.31
N ALA A 318 -4.90 -3.40 -4.18
CA ALA A 318 -6.30 -3.61 -3.80
C ALA A 318 -6.53 -5.02 -3.25
N LEU A 319 -5.91 -6.05 -3.83
CA LEU A 319 -5.98 -7.42 -3.30
C LEU A 319 -5.31 -7.53 -1.92
N SER A 320 -4.13 -6.93 -1.71
CA SER A 320 -3.50 -6.89 -0.38
C SER A 320 -4.35 -6.14 0.65
N ILE A 321 -5.01 -5.05 0.26
CA ILE A 321 -5.94 -4.33 1.14
C ILE A 321 -7.16 -5.22 1.45
N LYS A 322 -7.69 -5.95 0.47
CA LYS A 322 -8.81 -6.87 0.65
C LYS A 322 -8.45 -8.02 1.59
N ASP A 323 -7.28 -8.62 1.41
CA ASP A 323 -6.74 -9.68 2.27
C ASP A 323 -6.49 -9.16 3.68
N ALA A 324 -5.94 -7.95 3.80
CA ALA A 324 -5.78 -7.28 5.07
C ALA A 324 -7.13 -7.11 5.73
N LEU A 325 -8.13 -6.49 5.09
CA LEU A 325 -9.48 -6.31 5.67
C LEU A 325 -10.15 -7.64 6.03
N GLY A 326 -9.98 -8.67 5.19
CA GLY A 326 -10.42 -10.03 5.49
C GLY A 326 -9.76 -10.62 6.74
N SER A 327 -8.48 -10.33 6.95
CA SER A 327 -7.73 -10.73 8.15
C SER A 327 -7.83 -9.76 9.33
N MET A 328 -8.20 -8.49 9.16
CA MET A 328 -8.45 -7.53 10.24
C MET A 328 -9.82 -7.75 10.86
N ASN A 329 -10.72 -8.36 10.08
CA ASN A 329 -11.86 -9.08 10.65
C ASN A 329 -11.42 -10.32 11.49
N GLY A 330 -10.11 -10.57 11.65
CA GLY A 330 -9.46 -11.62 12.48
C GLY A 330 -8.10 -11.19 13.10
N LYS A 331 -8.12 -10.26 14.07
CA LYS A 331 -7.00 -9.68 14.87
C LYS A 331 -5.71 -10.52 15.04
N LYS A 332 -4.52 -9.90 14.90
CA LYS A 332 -3.21 -10.52 15.26
C LYS A 332 -2.16 -9.53 15.83
N GLU A 333 -2.17 -9.31 17.16
CA GLU A 333 -1.19 -8.51 17.94
C GLU A 333 -0.02 -9.40 18.46
N ALA A 334 1.17 -8.82 18.73
CA ALA A 334 2.26 -9.54 19.41
C ALA A 334 1.95 -9.58 20.91
N ASP A 335 1.31 -10.67 21.28
CA ASP A 335 0.57 -10.79 22.50
C ASP A 335 1.48 -11.15 23.68
N VAL A 336 1.34 -10.46 24.80
CA VAL A 336 1.88 -10.90 26.09
C VAL A 336 0.74 -11.52 26.87
N LEU A 337 0.88 -12.78 27.22
CA LEU A 337 -0.04 -13.41 28.15
C LEU A 337 0.29 -12.92 29.56
N VAL A 338 -0.59 -12.10 30.11
CA VAL A 338 -0.52 -11.62 31.50
C VAL A 338 -1.33 -12.57 32.35
N ALA A 339 -0.70 -13.15 33.37
CA ALA A 339 -1.32 -14.18 34.18
C ALA A 339 -0.93 -14.08 35.66
N TYR A 340 -1.91 -14.34 36.54
CA TYR A 340 -1.71 -14.42 37.97
C TYR A 340 -1.41 -15.85 38.41
N TYR A 341 -0.48 -16.03 39.36
CA TYR A 341 -0.26 -17.29 40.07
C TYR A 341 -0.63 -17.14 41.55
N LYS A 342 -1.29 -18.17 42.10
CA LYS A 342 -1.93 -18.10 43.43
C LYS A 342 -0.95 -18.20 44.58
N ASP A 343 0.05 -19.04 44.43
CA ASP A 343 1.04 -19.35 45.47
C ASP A 343 2.36 -19.79 44.84
N GLU A 344 3.40 -19.82 45.68
CA GLU A 344 4.76 -20.22 45.28
C GLU A 344 4.83 -21.67 44.77
N HIS A 345 3.90 -22.53 45.18
CA HIS A 345 3.86 -23.90 44.70
C HIS A 345 3.45 -23.93 43.21
N GLN A 346 2.43 -23.17 42.81
CA GLN A 346 2.02 -23.06 41.41
C GLN A 346 3.14 -22.47 40.52
N LEU A 347 3.86 -21.46 41.01
CA LEU A 347 5.00 -20.87 40.30
C LEU A 347 6.10 -21.91 40.08
N ARG A 348 6.53 -22.60 41.15
CA ARG A 348 7.58 -23.64 41.07
C ARG A 348 7.22 -24.75 40.09
N MET A 349 5.96 -25.20 40.09
CA MET A 349 5.51 -26.24 39.16
C MET A 349 5.53 -25.76 37.71
N THR A 350 5.17 -24.49 37.46
CA THR A 350 5.24 -23.86 36.13
C THR A 350 6.68 -23.81 35.61
N LEU A 351 7.63 -23.41 36.47
CA LEU A 351 9.05 -23.31 36.10
C LEU A 351 9.71 -24.68 35.93
N ARG A 352 9.45 -25.62 36.83
CA ARG A 352 10.00 -26.98 36.78
C ARG A 352 9.62 -27.69 35.48
N ASN A 353 8.35 -27.59 35.09
CA ASN A 353 7.84 -28.23 33.89
C ASN A 353 7.96 -27.35 32.63
N LYS A 354 8.41 -26.09 32.77
CA LYS A 354 8.50 -25.09 31.68
C LYS A 354 7.16 -24.94 30.96
N LEU A 355 6.07 -24.91 31.71
CA LEU A 355 4.71 -25.01 31.19
C LEU A 355 3.74 -24.18 32.03
N TYR A 356 3.10 -23.20 31.41
CA TYR A 356 1.94 -22.50 31.99
C TYR A 356 0.65 -23.06 31.40
N TYR A 357 -0.43 -23.07 32.19
CA TYR A 357 -1.71 -23.57 31.74
C TYR A 357 -2.87 -22.67 32.15
N VAL A 358 -3.90 -22.63 31.32
CA VAL A 358 -5.16 -21.92 31.58
C VAL A 358 -6.36 -22.77 31.17
N ARG A 359 -7.45 -22.65 31.92
CA ARG A 359 -8.70 -23.37 31.64
C ARG A 359 -9.24 -22.99 30.26
N THR A 360 -9.73 -23.97 29.51
CA THR A 360 -10.51 -23.74 28.28
C THR A 360 -11.97 -23.35 28.59
N GLY A 361 -12.66 -22.78 27.59
CA GLY A 361 -14.11 -22.51 27.58
C GLY A 361 -14.55 -21.11 28.08
N PHE A 362 -15.86 -20.87 28.13
CA PHE A 362 -16.46 -19.54 28.42
C PHE A 362 -16.72 -19.25 29.90
N ARG A 363 -15.94 -19.85 30.81
CA ARG A 363 -16.10 -19.71 32.26
C ARG A 363 -15.21 -18.61 32.83
N ARG A 364 -15.61 -18.03 33.96
CA ARG A 364 -14.82 -17.02 34.69
C ARG A 364 -13.42 -17.55 35.01
N GLY A 365 -12.37 -16.85 34.57
CA GLY A 365 -10.97 -17.24 34.75
C GLY A 365 -10.33 -17.99 33.57
N ALA A 366 -11.06 -18.26 32.49
CA ALA A 366 -10.50 -18.78 31.23
C ALA A 366 -9.97 -17.64 30.34
N LEU A 367 -8.86 -17.88 29.62
CA LEU A 367 -8.30 -16.95 28.65
C LEU A 367 -9.16 -16.96 27.37
N GLN A 368 -9.48 -15.78 26.85
CA GLN A 368 -10.16 -15.63 25.55
C GLN A 368 -9.16 -15.11 24.51
N MET A 369 -8.90 -15.88 23.45
CA MET A 369 -7.99 -15.49 22.36
C MET A 369 -8.78 -15.13 21.09
N PRO A 370 -8.52 -13.97 20.43
CA PRO A 370 -9.13 -13.62 19.15
C PRO A 370 -8.78 -14.62 18.05
N ILE A 371 -9.71 -14.85 17.12
CA ILE A 371 -9.47 -15.74 15.98
C ILE A 371 -8.46 -15.08 15.05
N GLY A 372 -7.42 -15.83 14.71
CA GLY A 372 -6.32 -15.29 13.95
C GLY A 372 -5.29 -14.56 14.80
N ALA A 373 -5.28 -14.65 16.14
CA ALA A 373 -4.25 -14.09 17.03
C ALA A 373 -2.94 -14.91 17.02
N THR A 374 -1.78 -14.25 17.15
CA THR A 374 -0.47 -14.92 17.18
C THR A 374 -0.36 -15.57 18.55
N SER A 375 0.36 -16.70 18.65
CA SER A 375 0.64 -17.21 19.99
C SER A 375 1.38 -16.11 20.76
N PRO A 376 0.99 -15.83 22.01
CA PRO A 376 1.68 -14.81 22.77
C PRO A 376 3.16 -15.16 22.85
N LYS A 377 3.99 -14.13 22.74
CA LYS A 377 5.45 -14.31 22.66
C LYS A 377 6.09 -14.38 24.04
N TYR A 378 5.42 -13.78 25.01
CA TYR A 378 5.88 -13.71 26.38
C TYR A 378 4.75 -14.06 27.36
N LEU A 379 5.13 -14.59 28.51
CA LEU A 379 4.28 -14.82 29.66
C LEU A 379 4.76 -13.94 30.81
N LEU A 380 3.93 -13.00 31.25
CA LEU A 380 4.14 -12.25 32.49
C LEU A 380 3.36 -12.91 33.62
N LEU A 381 4.05 -13.62 34.50
CA LEU A 381 3.51 -14.19 35.74
C LEU A 381 3.67 -13.22 36.89
N HIS A 382 2.60 -12.95 37.63
CA HIS A 382 2.67 -12.04 38.78
C HIS A 382 1.84 -12.49 39.99
N ASN A 383 2.25 -12.03 41.17
CA ASN A 383 1.44 -11.94 42.37
C ASN A 383 1.59 -10.54 43.02
N CYS A 384 1.10 -10.36 44.26
CA CYS A 384 1.16 -9.07 44.97
C CYS A 384 2.57 -8.51 45.15
N SER A 385 3.57 -9.39 45.24
CA SER A 385 4.93 -9.05 45.67
C SER A 385 5.98 -9.27 44.59
N ASN A 386 5.73 -10.19 43.65
CA ASN A 386 6.72 -10.71 42.71
C ASN A 386 6.16 -10.77 41.29
N ARG A 387 7.02 -10.55 40.30
CA ARG A 387 6.68 -10.55 38.87
C ARG A 387 7.80 -11.21 38.08
N TYR A 388 7.43 -12.01 37.09
CA TYR A 388 8.35 -12.80 36.30
C TYR A 388 7.93 -12.82 34.84
N LEU A 389 8.85 -12.44 33.94
CA LEU A 389 8.61 -12.47 32.50
C LEU A 389 9.40 -13.60 31.85
N TYR A 390 8.71 -14.45 31.11
CA TYR A 390 9.27 -15.60 30.43
C TYR A 390 9.01 -15.55 28.93
N ALA A 391 10.02 -15.87 28.13
CA ALA A 391 9.83 -16.11 26.71
C ALA A 391 9.09 -17.44 26.49
N MET A 392 8.09 -17.44 25.60
CA MET A 392 7.39 -18.65 25.20
C MET A 392 8.00 -19.23 23.93
N VAL A 393 7.86 -20.54 23.77
CA VAL A 393 8.14 -21.19 22.48
C VAL A 393 7.07 -20.67 21.51
N GLU A 394 7.50 -20.16 20.36
CA GLU A 394 6.59 -19.70 19.32
C GLU A 394 5.93 -20.91 18.65
N ASP A 395 4.92 -21.48 19.31
CA ASP A 395 3.94 -22.44 18.80
C ASP A 395 2.55 -22.11 19.35
N HIS A 396 1.48 -22.61 18.71
CA HIS A 396 0.12 -22.43 19.24
C HIS A 396 -0.01 -23.11 20.60
N PRO A 397 -0.84 -22.58 21.53
CA PRO A 397 -1.11 -23.28 22.77
C PRO A 397 -1.67 -24.67 22.52
N LYS A 398 -1.22 -25.66 23.30
CA LYS A 398 -1.59 -27.07 23.16
C LYS A 398 -2.64 -27.48 24.18
N VAL A 399 -3.57 -28.33 23.79
CA VAL A 399 -4.58 -28.89 24.71
C VAL A 399 -3.97 -30.03 25.52
N MET A 400 -4.25 -30.07 26.82
CA MET A 400 -3.83 -31.13 27.73
C MET A 400 -4.95 -31.47 28.71
N SER A 401 -5.09 -32.75 29.07
CA SER A 401 -6.12 -33.20 30.01
C SER A 401 -5.75 -32.88 31.47
N GLY A 402 -6.77 -32.81 32.33
CA GLY A 402 -6.58 -32.65 33.78
C GLY A 402 -5.79 -33.78 34.41
N SER A 403 -5.99 -35.03 33.97
CA SER A 403 -5.21 -36.17 34.45
C SER A 403 -3.73 -36.06 34.09
N GLU A 404 -3.39 -35.68 32.85
CA GLU A 404 -2.00 -35.46 32.42
C GLU A 404 -1.33 -34.32 33.19
N LEU A 405 -2.03 -33.19 33.39
CA LEU A 405 -1.51 -32.10 34.23
C LEU A 405 -1.31 -32.54 35.69
N SER A 406 -2.19 -33.42 36.20
CA SER A 406 -2.06 -33.96 37.55
C SER A 406 -0.85 -34.88 37.68
N HIS A 407 -0.54 -35.69 36.66
CA HIS A 407 0.68 -36.47 36.58
C HIS A 407 1.95 -35.60 36.55
N LEU A 408 1.87 -34.39 35.97
CA LEU A 408 2.94 -33.39 36.03
C LEU A 408 3.00 -32.63 37.37
N GLY A 409 2.10 -32.96 38.32
CA GLY A 409 2.05 -32.43 39.68
C GLY A 409 1.22 -31.15 39.84
N PHE A 410 0.47 -30.73 38.83
CA PHE A 410 -0.47 -29.61 38.98
C PHE A 410 -1.78 -30.07 39.63
N ALA A 411 -2.58 -29.13 40.16
CA ALA A 411 -3.89 -29.39 40.74
C ALA A 411 -5.04 -28.83 39.88
N PRO A 412 -5.28 -29.39 38.67
CA PRO A 412 -6.40 -29.00 37.86
C PRO A 412 -7.72 -29.39 38.55
N SER A 413 -8.76 -28.64 38.25
CA SER A 413 -10.10 -28.77 38.84
C SER A 413 -11.16 -28.83 37.73
N GLY A 414 -10.75 -29.39 36.61
CA GLY A 414 -11.52 -29.58 35.39
C GLY A 414 -10.79 -30.55 34.46
N ASN A 415 -11.40 -30.87 33.32
CA ASN A 415 -10.94 -31.98 32.50
C ASN A 415 -9.95 -31.57 31.38
N GLU A 416 -9.93 -30.30 30.94
CA GLU A 416 -9.12 -29.85 29.79
C GLU A 416 -8.60 -28.40 29.93
N TYR A 417 -7.43 -28.14 29.34
CA TYR A 417 -6.65 -26.91 29.48
C TYR A 417 -5.84 -26.54 28.24
N LEU A 418 -5.61 -25.25 28.01
CA LEU A 418 -4.60 -24.73 27.09
C LEU A 418 -3.26 -24.61 27.83
N THR A 419 -2.18 -25.01 27.18
CA THR A 419 -0.84 -25.00 27.73
C THR A 419 0.12 -24.23 26.84
N PHE A 420 1.03 -23.49 27.46
CA PHE A 420 2.02 -22.64 26.82
C PHE A 420 3.41 -23.03 27.32
N LYS A 421 4.33 -23.30 26.41
CA LYS A 421 5.67 -23.80 26.74
C LYS A 421 6.67 -22.66 26.87
N LEU A 422 7.53 -22.74 27.87
CA LEU A 422 8.56 -21.73 28.15
C LEU A 422 9.90 -22.10 27.52
N LYS A 423 10.61 -21.11 26.95
CA LYS A 423 11.88 -21.25 26.22
C LYS A 423 13.11 -21.19 27.14
N THR A 424 13.06 -21.88 28.29
CA THR A 424 14.20 -22.30 29.17
C THR A 424 15.29 -21.34 29.64
N ALA A 425 15.48 -20.13 29.10
CA ALA A 425 16.40 -19.12 29.63
C ALA A 425 15.77 -18.44 30.85
N GLU A 426 16.58 -18.19 31.87
CA GLU A 426 16.19 -17.63 33.16
C GLU A 426 15.31 -16.38 33.01
N CYS A 427 14.44 -16.14 34.00
CA CYS A 427 13.51 -15.00 34.02
C CYS A 427 14.26 -13.72 33.61
N ILE A 428 13.69 -12.96 32.67
CA ILE A 428 14.23 -11.65 32.35
C ILE A 428 14.08 -10.80 33.63
N ASN A 429 15.19 -10.32 34.20
CA ASN A 429 15.14 -9.51 35.40
C ASN A 429 14.39 -8.20 35.09
N LEU A 430 13.28 -7.97 35.79
CA LEU A 430 12.39 -6.81 35.61
C LEU A 430 12.72 -5.65 36.57
N GLU A 431 13.89 -5.64 37.20
CA GLU A 431 14.33 -4.67 38.24
C GLU A 431 14.17 -3.18 37.86
N CYS A 432 13.91 -2.86 36.58
CA CYS A 432 13.70 -1.49 36.11
C CYS A 432 12.28 -1.18 35.61
N LEU A 433 11.31 -2.10 35.62
CA LEU A 433 9.92 -1.78 35.23
C LEU A 433 9.08 -1.29 36.42
N ASN A 434 8.62 -0.03 36.35
CA ASN A 434 7.58 0.47 37.25
C ASN A 434 6.18 0.10 36.74
N LEU A 435 5.71 -1.09 37.11
CA LEU A 435 4.43 -1.64 36.65
C LEU A 435 3.20 -1.14 37.43
N ALA A 436 3.30 -0.03 38.17
CA ALA A 436 2.14 0.56 38.83
C ALA A 436 1.06 1.01 37.83
N ASP A 437 1.46 1.23 36.58
CA ASP A 437 0.61 1.68 35.47
C ASP A 437 -0.03 0.54 34.66
N VAL A 438 0.34 -0.72 34.93
CA VAL A 438 -0.29 -1.87 34.26
C VAL A 438 -1.72 -2.05 34.75
N LYS A 439 -2.68 -1.77 33.87
CA LYS A 439 -4.11 -1.95 34.13
C LYS A 439 -4.46 -3.44 34.09
N PHE A 440 -4.44 -4.09 35.25
CA PHE A 440 -4.96 -5.45 35.39
C PHE A 440 -6.47 -5.49 35.14
N ARG A 441 -6.90 -6.37 34.25
CA ARG A 441 -8.34 -6.63 34.04
C ARG A 441 -8.88 -7.53 35.16
N GLY A 442 -9.42 -6.92 36.21
CA GLY A 442 -10.08 -7.61 37.33
C GLY A 442 -10.41 -6.66 38.49
N ASN A 443 -11.48 -6.96 39.26
CA ASN A 443 -11.94 -6.07 40.34
C ASN A 443 -10.99 -6.03 41.57
N LYS A 444 -9.93 -6.85 41.61
CA LYS A 444 -8.90 -6.87 42.65
C LYS A 444 -7.53 -7.11 42.00
N ARG A 445 -6.50 -6.37 42.45
CA ARG A 445 -5.11 -6.50 41.95
C ARG A 445 -4.53 -7.93 42.11
N ASP A 446 -5.07 -8.69 43.06
CA ASP A 446 -4.59 -10.03 43.42
C ASP A 446 -5.34 -11.17 42.71
N ILE A 447 -6.30 -10.84 41.84
CA ILE A 447 -7.11 -11.83 41.11
C ILE A 447 -7.32 -11.31 39.68
N ALA A 448 -6.22 -11.16 38.95
CA ALA A 448 -6.27 -10.87 37.52
C ALA A 448 -6.67 -12.14 36.76
N ILE A 449 -7.66 -12.03 35.87
CA ILE A 449 -8.00 -13.09 34.92
C ILE A 449 -6.92 -13.08 33.84
N PRO A 450 -6.36 -14.22 33.41
CA PRO A 450 -5.37 -14.22 32.34
C PRO A 450 -5.90 -13.53 31.10
N TYR A 451 -5.13 -12.59 30.56
CA TYR A 451 -5.49 -11.84 29.36
C TYR A 451 -4.26 -11.58 28.52
N ILE A 452 -4.51 -11.30 27.25
CA ILE A 452 -3.49 -10.89 26.31
C ILE A 452 -3.43 -9.36 26.32
N ALA A 453 -2.23 -8.84 26.57
CA ALA A 453 -1.90 -7.42 26.49
C ALA A 453 -0.86 -7.21 25.41
N ASN A 454 -0.78 -6.00 24.87
CA ASN A 454 0.41 -5.63 24.11
C ASN A 454 1.57 -5.43 25.09
N ILE A 455 2.79 -5.84 24.72
CA ILE A 455 3.98 -5.61 25.55
C ILE A 455 4.14 -4.12 25.91
N GLN A 456 3.73 -3.21 25.04
CA GLN A 456 3.78 -1.76 25.26
C GLN A 456 2.78 -1.27 26.33
N GLU A 457 1.73 -2.03 26.64
CA GLU A 457 0.82 -1.73 27.75
C GLU A 457 1.39 -2.16 29.10
N LEU A 458 2.50 -2.89 29.09
CA LEU A 458 3.18 -3.41 30.26
C LEU A 458 4.41 -2.59 30.67
N PHE A 459 4.81 -1.56 29.94
CA PHE A 459 5.90 -0.65 30.31
C PHE A 459 5.35 0.77 30.39
#